data_AF-A0A961QXR8-F1
#
_entry.id   AF-A0A961QXR8-F1
#
_cell.length_a   1.000
_cell.length_b   1.000
_cell.length_c   1.000
_cell.angle_alpha   90.00
_cell.angle_beta   90.00
_cell.angle_gamma   90.00
#
_symmetry.space_group_name_H-M   'P 1'
#
loop_
_entity.id
_entity.type
_entity.pdbx_description
1 polymer ?
#
loop_
_entity_poly.entity_id
_entity_poly.type
_entity_poly.pdbx_seq_one_letter_code
_entity_poly.pdbx_strand_id
1 'polypeptide(L)' 'MMTVDVTRAVKYFLLADFFKGFGLGLKYFFAPKATLNYPHEKGPLSPRFRGEHALRRYP' A
#
# COMPACT_ATOMS: atom_id res chain seq x y z
N MET A 1 10.28 34.47 27.24
CA MET A 1 10.31 35.23 25.96
C MET A 1 10.23 34.19 24.84
N MET A 2 9.09 34.09 24.16
CA MET A 2 8.89 33.11 23.07
C MET A 2 9.72 33.55 21.87
N THR A 3 10.91 32.97 21.72
CA THR A 3 11.72 33.15 20.51
C THR A 3 11.07 32.34 19.40
N VAL A 4 10.39 33.02 18.48
CA VAL A 4 9.82 32.38 17.30
C VAL A 4 10.98 31.87 16.45
N ASP A 5 11.16 30.55 16.41
CA ASP A 5 12.14 29.91 15.54
C ASP A 5 11.77 30.21 14.08
N VAL A 6 12.53 31.11 13.46
CA VAL A 6 12.30 31.58 12.08
C VAL A 6 12.23 30.42 11.10
N THR A 7 13.03 29.38 11.31
CA THR A 7 13.03 28.15 10.49
C THR A 7 11.73 27.36 10.58
N ARG A 8 11.09 27.35 11.75
CA ARG A 8 9.80 26.68 11.98
C ARG A 8 8.65 27.49 11.40
N ALA A 9 8.68 28.81 11.55
CA ALA A 9 7.70 29.71 10.95
C ALA A 9 7.69 29.60 9.42
N VAL A 10 8.87 29.56 8.79
CA VAL A 10 9.00 29.36 7.33
C VAL A 10 8.49 27.99 6.89
N LYS A 11 8.79 26.92 7.63
CA LYS A 11 8.28 25.56 7.31
C LYS A 11 6.76 25.48 7.31
N TYR A 12 6.10 26.13 8.28
CA TYR A 12 4.64 26.15 8.34
C TYR A 12 4.03 27.08 7.29
N PHE A 13 4.64 28.23 7.03
CA PHE A 13 4.19 29.14 5.96
C PHE A 13 4.29 28.49 4.57
N LEU A 14 5.34 27.70 4.32
CA LEU A 14 5.53 26.97 3.07
C LEU A 14 4.81 25.61 3.04
N LEU A 15 4.05 25.26 4.09
CA LEU A 15 3.37 23.97 4.24
C LEU A 15 4.28 22.77 3.89
N ALA A 16 5.54 22.82 4.31
CA ALA A 16 6.55 21.85 3.88
C ALA A 16 6.16 20.40 4.22
N ASP A 17 5.45 20.19 5.34
CA ASP A 17 4.95 18.89 5.76
C ASP A 17 3.86 18.32 4.83
N PHE A 18 3.05 19.19 4.21
CA PHE A 18 2.03 18.79 3.23
C PHE A 18 2.68 18.26 1.97
N PHE A 19 3.67 18.97 1.42
CA PHE A 19 4.41 18.52 0.24
C PHE A 19 5.15 17.22 0.50
N LYS A 20 5.68 17.02 1.71
CA LYS A 20 6.29 15.75 2.11
C LYS A 20 5.29 14.59 2.10
N GLY A 21 4.07 14.80 2.62
CA GLY A 21 2.99 13.82 2.57
C GLY A 21 2.49 13.56 1.15
N PHE A 22 2.34 14.61 0.34
CA PHE A 22 1.94 14.54 -1.05
C PHE A 22 2.96 13.77 -1.91
N GLY A 23 4.26 13.98 -1.67
CA GLY A 23 5.33 13.22 -2.32
C GLY A 23 5.26 11.72 -2.03
N LEU A 24 4.85 11.33 -0.83
CA LEU A 24 4.61 9.91 -0.51
C LEU A 24 3.42 9.35 -1.28
N GLY A 25 2.33 10.12 -1.40
CA GLY A 25 1.17 9.77 -2.21
C GLY A 25 1.53 9.56 -3.67
N LEU A 26 2.27 10.51 -4.27
CA LEU A 26 2.75 10.39 -5.65
C LEU A 26 3.68 9.20 -5.85
N LYS A 27 4.56 8.88 -4.89
CA LYS A 27 5.43 7.72 -4.96
C LYS A 27 4.65 6.42 -5.14
N TYR A 28 3.59 6.20 -4.34
CA TYR A 28 2.76 5.00 -4.47
C TYR A 28 1.77 5.07 -5.64
N PHE A 29 1.42 6.28 -6.09
CA PHE A 29 0.62 6.46 -7.28
C PHE A 29 1.31 5.88 -8.52
N PHE A 30 2.60 6.18 -8.70
CA PHE A 30 3.44 5.68 -9.79
C PHE A 30 4.07 4.30 -9.54
N ALA A 31 3.94 3.75 -8.32
CA ALA A 31 4.41 2.41 -8.03
C ALA A 31 3.59 1.34 -8.79
N PRO A 32 4.20 0.20 -9.16
CA PRO A 32 3.48 -0.90 -9.80
C PRO A 32 2.34 -1.39 -8.91
N LYS A 33 1.18 -1.67 -9.51
CA LYS A 33 0.00 -2.15 -8.79
C LYS A 33 0.18 -3.62 -8.40
N ALA A 34 -0.19 -3.96 -7.18
CA ALA A 34 -0.20 -5.35 -6.68
C ALA A 34 -1.48 -6.11 -7.07
N THR A 35 -2.34 -5.53 -7.90
CA THR A 35 -3.61 -6.12 -8.31
C THR A 35 -3.38 -7.25 -9.31
N LEU A 36 -3.96 -8.41 -9.02
CA LEU A 36 -3.96 -9.59 -9.88
C LEU A 36 -5.15 -9.55 -10.84
N ASN A 37 -4.96 -9.96 -12.10
CA ASN A 37 -6.03 -9.95 -13.09
C ASN A 37 -6.95 -11.18 -12.99
N TYR A 38 -7.80 -11.25 -11.97
CA TYR A 38 -8.82 -12.29 -11.89
C TYR A 38 -9.90 -12.07 -12.97
N PRO A 39 -10.41 -13.12 -13.67
CA PRO A 39 -10.21 -14.56 -13.45
C PRO A 39 -9.04 -15.20 -14.20
N HIS A 40 -8.31 -14.42 -15.00
CA HIS A 40 -7.23 -14.91 -15.85
C HIS A 40 -5.97 -15.31 -15.06
N GLU A 41 -5.71 -14.60 -13.96
CA GLU A 41 -4.61 -14.87 -13.04
C GLU A 41 -5.19 -15.18 -11.64
N LYS A 42 -4.70 -16.24 -11.00
CA LYS A 42 -5.11 -16.67 -9.65
C LYS A 42 -3.94 -16.60 -8.67
N GLY A 43 -4.26 -16.28 -7.42
CA GLY A 43 -3.26 -16.19 -6.36
C GLY A 43 -2.62 -17.55 -6.06
N PRO A 44 -1.40 -17.57 -5.52
CA PRO A 44 -0.71 -18.81 -5.16
C PRO A 44 -1.48 -19.54 -4.04
N LEU A 45 -1.69 -20.84 -4.23
CA LEU A 45 -2.45 -21.68 -3.31
C LEU A 45 -1.53 -22.72 -2.65
N SER A 46 -1.62 -22.88 -1.34
CA SER A 46 -0.81 -23.89 -0.64
C SER A 46 -1.37 -25.30 -0.85
N PRO A 47 -0.53 -26.36 -0.80
CA PRO A 47 -1.02 -27.75 -0.88
C PRO A 47 -1.99 -28.15 0.23
N ARG A 48 -2.02 -27.37 1.32
CA ARG A 48 -2.93 -27.53 2.46
C ARG A 48 -4.20 -26.70 2.34
N PHE A 49 -4.40 -26.03 1.21
CA PHE A 49 -5.61 -25.27 0.97
C PHE A 49 -6.83 -26.19 1.04
N ARG A 50 -7.82 -25.76 1.82
CA ARG A 50 -9.07 -26.47 2.01
C ARG A 50 -10.08 -25.87 1.04
N GLY A 51 -10.36 -26.61 -0.03
CA GLY A 51 -11.40 -26.28 -1.00
C GLY A 51 -12.68 -27.05 -0.73
N GLU A 52 -13.38 -27.38 -1.82
CA GLU A 52 -14.59 -28.17 -1.78
C GLU A 52 -14.33 -29.62 -1.30
N HIS A 53 -15.26 -30.17 -0.53
CA HIS A 53 -15.18 -31.53 -0.02
C HIS A 53 -15.61 -32.53 -1.10
N ALA A 54 -14.81 -33.59 -1.31
CA ALA A 54 -15.13 -34.68 -2.22
C ALA A 54 -14.88 -36.05 -1.54
N LEU A 55 -15.84 -36.98 -1.70
CA LEU A 55 -15.72 -38.34 -1.19
C LEU A 55 -14.81 -39.16 -2.14
N ARG A 56 -13.80 -39.85 -1.60
CA ARG A 56 -12.85 -40.66 -2.39
C ARG A 56 -13.34 -42.11 -2.52
N ARG A 57 -13.08 -42.76 -3.67
CA ARG A 57 -13.33 -44.20 -3.92
C ARG A 57 -12.00 -44.94 -4.11
N TYR A 58 -12.00 -46.26 -3.91
CA TYR A 58 -10.83 -47.12 -4.17
C TYR A 58 -10.66 -47.38 -5.69
N PRO A 59 -9.43 -47.51 -6.22
CA PRO A 59 -9.18 -47.84 -7.62
C PRO A 59 -9.73 -49.21 -8.03
#